data_AF-A0AAU6WK18-F1
#
_entry.id   AF-A0AAU6WK18-F1
#
_cell.length_a   1.000
_cell.length_b   1.000
_cell.length_c   1.000
_cell.angle_alpha   90.00
_cell.angle_beta   90.00
_cell.angle_gamma   90.00
#
_symmetry.space_group_name_H-M   'P 1'
#
loop_
_entity.id
_entity.type
_entity.pdbx_description
1 polymer ?
#
loop_
_entity_poly.entity_id
_entity_poly.type
_entity_poly.pdbx_seq_one_letter_code
_entity_poly.pdbx_strand_id
1 'polypeptide(L)'
;MAKVILTDSKTNEKMVDKGTVKFEKMDQPKETDACIFVDPDFKYQKLIGIGGAITDASAETFYKMPKAKQKEIIEAYYGKNGLGYTVVRTNMNSCDFSSDSYTYVEDNDKWLKSFNIAHDEKYKIPMIKEAKQLVGKDFTFYFSPWSPPAWMKSNKSMVKGEDWKTIFTRPGQIIILSLLKNMRKEALMSGD
;
A
#
# COMPACT_ATOMS: atom_id res chain seq x y z
N MET A 1 -4.08 -32.63 -5.38
CA MET A 1 -5.40 -32.06 -5.04
C MET A 1 -5.28 -30.55 -5.15
N ALA A 2 -6.29 -29.87 -5.68
CA ALA A 2 -6.32 -28.42 -5.81
C ALA A 2 -7.63 -27.87 -5.24
N LYS A 3 -7.54 -26.76 -4.49
CA LYS A 3 -8.70 -26.05 -3.98
C LYS A 3 -9.23 -25.10 -5.07
N VAL A 4 -10.55 -25.05 -5.25
CA VAL A 4 -11.18 -24.18 -6.25
C VAL A 4 -11.92 -23.06 -5.54
N ILE A 5 -11.51 -21.82 -5.81
CA ILE A 5 -12.15 -20.60 -5.29
C ILE A 5 -12.73 -19.83 -6.47
N LEU A 6 -14.02 -19.48 -6.41
CA LEU A 6 -14.73 -18.80 -7.48
C LEU A 6 -15.26 -17.43 -7.03
N THR A 7 -15.09 -16.43 -7.90
CA THR A 7 -15.83 -15.17 -7.85
C THR A 7 -16.51 -14.98 -9.20
N ASP A 8 -17.82 -14.78 -9.20
CA ASP A 8 -18.63 -14.56 -10.40
C ASP A 8 -19.63 -13.44 -10.15
N SER A 9 -19.50 -12.37 -10.92
CA SER A 9 -20.36 -11.19 -10.82
C SER A 9 -21.80 -11.44 -11.28
N LYS A 10 -22.03 -12.40 -12.18
CA LYS A 10 -23.36 -12.70 -12.72
C LYS A 10 -24.20 -13.48 -11.72
N THR A 11 -23.57 -14.38 -10.97
CA THR A 11 -24.21 -15.17 -9.90
C THR A 11 -24.06 -14.52 -8.52
N ASN A 12 -23.35 -13.38 -8.44
CA ASN A 12 -23.02 -12.67 -7.20
C ASN A 12 -22.24 -13.53 -6.18
N GLU A 13 -21.46 -14.50 -6.68
CA GLU A 13 -20.57 -15.34 -5.88
C GLU A 13 -19.27 -14.58 -5.61
N LYS A 14 -18.84 -14.56 -4.34
CA LYS A 14 -17.64 -13.83 -3.90
C LYS A 14 -16.73 -14.76 -3.12
N MET A 15 -15.59 -15.13 -3.70
CA MET A 15 -14.58 -16.00 -3.10
C MET A 15 -15.17 -17.31 -2.53
N VAL A 16 -16.14 -17.89 -3.24
CA VAL A 16 -16.83 -19.12 -2.82
C VAL A 16 -15.91 -20.32 -2.97
N ASP A 17 -15.78 -21.10 -1.90
CA ASP A 17 -15.08 -22.38 -1.90
C ASP A 17 -15.92 -23.44 -2.62
N LYS A 18 -15.46 -23.88 -3.80
CA LYS A 18 -16.08 -24.94 -4.60
C LYS A 18 -15.54 -26.33 -4.24
N GLY A 19 -14.77 -26.44 -3.17
CA GLY A 19 -14.18 -27.67 -2.69
C GLY A 19 -12.84 -27.97 -3.34
N THR A 20 -12.47 -29.26 -3.32
CA THR A 20 -11.16 -29.73 -3.77
C THR A 20 -11.33 -30.71 -4.93
N VAL A 21 -10.57 -30.49 -5.99
CA VAL A 21 -10.46 -31.40 -7.14
C VAL A 21 -9.18 -32.23 -7.05
N LYS A 22 -9.24 -33.47 -7.51
CA LYS A 22 -8.05 -34.33 -7.64
C LYS A 22 -7.47 -34.15 -9.03
N PHE A 23 -6.14 -34.11 -9.12
CA PHE A 23 -5.48 -34.18 -10.41
C PHE A 23 -5.55 -35.61 -10.89
N GLU A 24 -5.90 -35.78 -12.16
CA GLU A 24 -6.01 -37.08 -12.82
C GLU A 24 -5.12 -37.06 -14.05
N LYS A 25 -4.67 -38.25 -14.46
CA LYS A 25 -3.89 -38.39 -15.69
C LYS A 25 -4.82 -38.09 -16.87
N MET A 26 -4.45 -37.11 -17.68
CA MET A 26 -5.12 -36.80 -18.93
C MET A 26 -4.29 -37.36 -20.09
N ASP A 27 -4.94 -38.04 -21.04
CA ASP A 27 -4.31 -38.43 -22.30
C ASP A 27 -4.13 -37.19 -23.20
N GLN A 28 -3.41 -37.34 -24.32
CA GLN A 28 -3.17 -36.22 -25.22
C GLN A 28 -4.50 -35.59 -25.67
N PRO A 29 -4.72 -34.28 -25.39
CA PRO A 29 -5.98 -33.61 -25.74
C PRO A 29 -6.15 -33.54 -27.25
N LYS A 30 -7.42 -33.57 -27.70
CA LYS A 30 -7.77 -33.35 -29.11
C LYS A 30 -7.67 -31.87 -29.45
N GLU A 31 -7.57 -31.54 -30.74
CA GLU A 31 -7.56 -30.13 -31.21
C GLU A 31 -8.84 -29.35 -30.84
N THR A 32 -9.93 -30.04 -30.50
CA THR A 32 -11.19 -29.44 -30.06
C THR A 32 -11.25 -29.15 -28.56
N ASP A 33 -10.29 -29.64 -27.77
CA ASP A 33 -10.31 -29.51 -26.32
C ASP A 33 -9.68 -28.16 -25.90
N ALA A 34 -10.38 -27.42 -25.05
CA ALA A 34 -9.82 -26.21 -24.46
C ALA A 34 -8.88 -26.58 -23.31
N CYS A 35 -7.57 -26.45 -23.52
CA CYS A 35 -6.55 -26.80 -22.54
C CYS A 35 -5.66 -25.61 -22.18
N ILE A 36 -5.33 -25.52 -20.89
CA ILE A 36 -4.31 -24.60 -20.36
C ILE A 36 -3.17 -25.46 -19.81
N PHE A 37 -1.99 -25.31 -20.40
CA PHE A 37 -0.78 -26.02 -19.97
C PHE A 37 -0.02 -25.19 -18.96
N VAL A 38 0.41 -25.82 -17.87
CA VAL A 38 1.19 -25.18 -16.80
C VAL A 38 2.48 -25.95 -16.62
N ASP A 39 3.62 -25.28 -16.84
CA ASP A 39 4.95 -25.81 -16.60
C ASP A 39 5.50 -25.24 -15.27
N PRO A 40 5.60 -26.05 -14.19
CA PRO A 40 6.11 -25.58 -12.89
C PRO A 40 7.63 -25.42 -12.83
N ASP A 41 8.38 -25.94 -13.80
CA ASP A 41 9.84 -25.86 -13.85
C ASP A 41 10.30 -24.55 -14.51
N PHE A 42 9.48 -23.96 -15.37
CA PHE A 42 9.72 -22.65 -15.96
C PHE A 42 9.26 -21.51 -15.03
N LYS A 43 10.21 -20.70 -14.55
CA LYS A 43 9.96 -19.64 -13.55
C LYS A 43 10.22 -18.24 -14.11
N TYR A 44 9.35 -17.29 -13.74
CA TYR A 44 9.47 -15.86 -14.04
C TYR A 44 9.90 -15.05 -12.79
N GLN A 45 9.46 -13.80 -12.68
CA GLN A 45 9.76 -12.93 -11.54
C GLN A 45 9.15 -13.44 -10.22
N LYS A 46 9.80 -13.08 -9.11
CA LYS A 46 9.22 -13.24 -7.78
C LYS A 46 8.23 -12.12 -7.50
N LEU A 47 7.09 -12.46 -6.92
CA LEU A 47 6.13 -11.48 -6.41
C LEU A 47 6.56 -11.03 -5.01
N ILE A 48 6.61 -9.71 -4.80
CA ILE A 48 6.91 -9.12 -3.48
C ILE A 48 5.71 -9.22 -2.52
N GLY A 49 4.49 -9.30 -3.06
CA GLY A 49 3.25 -9.39 -2.31
C GLY A 49 2.10 -8.66 -3.01
N ILE A 50 0.92 -8.72 -2.37
CA ILE A 50 -0.31 -8.05 -2.80
C ILE A 50 -0.80 -7.20 -1.64
N GLY A 51 -1.40 -6.04 -1.93
CA GLY A 51 -1.69 -5.07 -0.90
C GLY A 51 -2.58 -3.92 -1.32
N GLY A 52 -2.65 -2.93 -0.44
CA GLY A 52 -3.46 -1.72 -0.62
C GLY A 52 -2.73 -0.45 -0.19
N ALA A 53 -3.33 0.70 -0.52
CA ALA A 53 -2.84 1.99 -0.09
C ALA A 53 -3.59 2.46 1.17
N ILE A 54 -2.85 2.86 2.20
CA ILE A 54 -3.38 3.57 3.37
C ILE A 54 -3.12 5.05 3.15
N THR A 55 -4.11 5.75 2.60
CA THR A 55 -4.16 7.21 2.45
C THR A 55 -4.90 7.85 3.62
N ASP A 56 -4.81 9.17 3.76
CA ASP A 56 -5.58 9.94 4.74
C ASP A 56 -7.08 9.62 4.67
N ALA A 57 -7.68 9.64 3.47
CA ALA A 57 -9.10 9.31 3.29
C ALA A 57 -9.45 7.91 3.80
N SER A 58 -8.61 6.90 3.51
CA SER A 58 -8.84 5.54 3.98
C SER A 58 -8.69 5.41 5.50
N ALA A 59 -7.66 6.03 6.08
CA ALA A 59 -7.37 5.95 7.51
C ALA A 59 -8.39 6.75 8.35
N GLU A 60 -8.76 7.94 7.91
CA GLU A 60 -9.79 8.74 8.56
C GLU A 60 -11.15 8.05 8.53
N THR A 61 -11.54 7.51 7.36
CA THR A 61 -12.80 6.76 7.23
C THR A 61 -12.76 5.52 8.12
N PHE A 62 -11.61 4.83 8.16
CA PHE A 62 -11.39 3.70 9.04
C PHE A 62 -11.67 4.07 10.51
N TYR A 63 -11.02 5.11 11.02
CA TYR A 63 -11.15 5.49 12.43
C TYR A 63 -12.49 6.15 12.81
N LYS A 64 -13.28 6.63 11.84
CA LYS A 64 -14.65 7.12 12.06
C LYS A 64 -15.68 6.00 12.29
N MET A 65 -15.37 4.76 11.92
CA MET A 65 -16.28 3.62 12.14
C MET A 65 -16.27 3.12 13.59
N PRO A 66 -17.30 2.39 14.04
CA PRO A 66 -17.26 1.68 15.32
C PRO A 66 -16.08 0.69 15.42
N LYS A 67 -15.53 0.50 16.61
CA LYS A 67 -14.36 -0.37 16.84
C LYS A 67 -14.53 -1.81 16.36
N ALA A 68 -15.75 -2.36 16.45
CA ALA A 68 -16.06 -3.69 15.90
C ALA A 68 -15.87 -3.75 14.38
N LYS A 69 -16.28 -2.70 13.65
CA LYS A 69 -16.13 -2.61 12.19
C LYS A 69 -14.70 -2.31 11.77
N GLN A 70 -13.96 -1.52 12.54
CA GLN A 70 -12.51 -1.35 12.37
C GLN A 70 -11.80 -2.71 12.40
N LYS A 71 -12.08 -3.51 13.44
CA LYS A 71 -11.51 -4.85 13.59
C LYS A 71 -11.89 -5.78 12.42
N GLU A 72 -13.16 -5.82 12.05
CA GLU A 72 -13.65 -6.65 10.94
C GLU A 72 -12.92 -6.32 9.62
N ILE A 73 -12.75 -5.04 9.31
CA ILE A 73 -12.12 -4.60 8.05
C ILE A 73 -10.62 -4.88 8.05
N ILE A 74 -9.91 -4.54 9.12
CA ILE A 74 -8.46 -4.74 9.15
C ILE A 74 -8.11 -6.23 9.12
N GLU A 75 -8.89 -7.09 9.78
CA GLU A 75 -8.76 -8.54 9.70
C GLU A 75 -9.16 -9.10 8.32
N ALA A 76 -10.18 -8.54 7.67
CA ALA A 76 -10.57 -8.96 6.32
C ALA A 76 -9.47 -8.66 5.28
N TYR A 77 -8.72 -7.56 5.42
CA TYR A 77 -7.62 -7.25 4.50
C TYR A 77 -6.31 -7.95 4.87
N TYR A 78 -5.85 -7.81 6.12
CA TYR A 78 -4.50 -8.21 6.54
C TYR A 78 -4.46 -9.46 7.42
N GLY A 79 -5.62 -9.91 7.91
CA GLY A 79 -5.72 -11.11 8.74
C GLY A 79 -5.50 -12.39 7.94
N LYS A 80 -5.02 -13.44 8.63
CA LYS A 80 -4.71 -14.75 8.03
C LYS A 80 -5.91 -15.44 7.38
N ASN A 81 -7.11 -15.15 7.86
CA ASN A 81 -8.37 -15.71 7.33
C ASN A 81 -9.07 -14.76 6.35
N GLY A 82 -8.47 -13.60 6.05
CA GLY A 82 -8.97 -12.62 5.10
C GLY A 82 -8.28 -12.74 3.73
N LEU A 83 -8.08 -11.61 3.07
CA LEU A 83 -7.39 -11.52 1.78
C LEU A 83 -5.87 -11.73 1.88
N GLY A 84 -5.31 -11.66 3.09
CA GLY A 84 -3.89 -11.90 3.34
C GLY A 84 -2.96 -10.87 2.67
N TYR A 85 -3.36 -9.59 2.66
CA TYR A 85 -2.52 -8.51 2.15
C TYR A 85 -1.22 -8.44 2.94
N THR A 86 -0.10 -8.33 2.23
CA THR A 86 1.24 -8.22 2.83
C THR A 86 1.93 -6.89 2.51
N VAL A 87 1.41 -6.15 1.53
CA VAL A 87 2.01 -4.88 1.08
C VAL A 87 1.15 -3.70 1.51
N VAL A 88 1.78 -2.65 2.03
CA VAL A 88 1.14 -1.37 2.31
C VAL A 88 1.89 -0.25 1.61
N ARG A 89 1.14 0.52 0.82
CA ARG A 89 1.58 1.80 0.27
C ARG A 89 1.03 2.95 1.12
N THR A 90 1.82 3.99 1.35
CA THR A 90 1.30 5.30 1.81
C THR A 90 1.80 6.45 0.92
N ASN A 91 1.20 7.62 1.07
CA ASN A 91 1.66 8.86 0.47
C ASN A 91 2.52 9.69 1.44
N MET A 92 3.56 10.30 0.90
CA MET A 92 4.32 11.35 1.58
C MET A 92 3.71 12.72 1.25
N ASN A 93 3.52 13.56 2.27
CA ASN A 93 2.71 14.78 2.20
C ASN A 93 1.25 14.46 1.81
N SER A 94 0.43 15.47 1.53
CA SER A 94 -0.90 15.26 0.97
C SER A 94 -0.87 14.63 -0.42
N CYS A 95 -1.87 13.80 -0.70
CA CYS A 95 -2.28 13.40 -2.04
C CYS A 95 -3.70 13.91 -2.34
N ASP A 96 -4.23 13.56 -3.51
CA ASP A 96 -5.63 13.79 -3.90
C ASP A 96 -6.64 13.13 -2.94
N PHE A 97 -6.26 12.05 -2.26
CA PHE A 97 -7.03 11.38 -1.21
C PHE A 97 -6.68 11.89 0.20
N SER A 98 -6.35 13.18 0.35
CA SER A 98 -6.14 13.85 1.64
C SER A 98 -7.23 14.87 1.90
N SER A 99 -7.59 15.08 3.18
CA SER A 99 -8.61 16.07 3.56
C SER A 99 -8.18 17.49 3.17
N ASP A 100 -6.88 17.75 3.21
CA ASP A 100 -6.26 19.04 2.97
C ASP A 100 -4.93 18.87 2.21
N SER A 101 -4.47 19.96 1.59
CA SER A 101 -3.11 20.03 1.05
C SER A 101 -2.13 20.40 2.16
N TYR A 102 -1.16 19.53 2.43
CA TYR A 102 -0.13 19.76 3.46
C TYR A 102 1.22 19.20 3.05
N THR A 103 2.25 19.70 3.72
CA THR A 103 3.63 19.23 3.63
C THR A 103 4.20 19.02 5.02
N TYR A 104 5.19 18.15 5.17
CA TYR A 104 5.85 17.95 6.47
C TYR A 104 6.76 19.11 6.90
N VAL A 105 6.98 20.11 6.05
CA VAL A 105 7.82 21.27 6.32
C VAL A 105 7.08 22.54 5.98
N GLU A 106 7.41 23.61 6.71
CA GLU A 106 6.94 24.96 6.42
C GLU A 106 7.58 25.55 5.15
N ASP A 107 7.01 26.66 4.70
CA ASP A 107 7.45 27.34 3.48
C ASP A 107 8.90 27.84 3.62
N ASN A 108 9.73 27.57 2.60
CA ASN A 108 11.15 27.93 2.54
C ASN A 108 12.07 27.35 3.64
N ASP A 109 11.63 26.36 4.42
CA ASP A 109 12.49 25.68 5.39
C ASP A 109 13.43 24.67 4.70
N LYS A 110 14.55 25.19 4.20
CA LYS A 110 15.59 24.40 3.52
C LYS A 110 16.35 23.45 4.43
N TRP A 111 16.26 23.63 5.75
CA TRP A 111 17.04 22.92 6.75
C TRP A 111 16.21 21.94 7.60
N LEU A 112 14.91 21.81 7.29
CA LEU A 112 13.98 20.89 7.96
C LEU A 112 13.81 21.13 9.46
N LYS A 113 13.99 22.37 9.92
CA LYS A 113 13.76 22.73 11.33
C LYS A 113 12.31 22.56 11.76
N SER A 114 11.38 22.69 10.82
CA SER A 114 9.93 22.58 10.98
C SER A 114 9.40 21.17 10.67
N PHE A 115 10.27 20.21 10.39
CA PHE A 115 9.83 18.87 9.97
C PHE A 115 8.90 18.22 10.99
N ASN A 116 7.67 17.91 10.58
CA ASN A 116 6.64 17.37 11.46
C ASN A 116 5.73 16.38 10.71
N ILE A 117 5.51 15.21 11.30
CA ILE A 117 4.63 14.14 10.78
C ILE A 117 3.38 13.93 11.64
N ALA A 118 3.06 14.84 12.57
CA ALA A 118 1.93 14.72 13.49
C ALA A 118 0.58 14.48 12.78
N HIS A 119 0.43 14.97 11.56
CA HIS A 119 -0.74 14.68 10.72
C HIS A 119 -0.88 13.17 10.45
N ASP A 120 0.22 12.52 10.07
CA ASP A 120 0.26 11.09 9.78
C ASP A 120 0.14 10.23 11.05
N GLU A 121 0.64 10.72 12.18
CA GLU A 121 0.55 10.07 13.50
C GLU A 121 -0.89 9.95 14.00
N LYS A 122 -1.79 10.81 13.52
CA LYS A 122 -3.19 10.80 13.93
C LYS A 122 -3.94 9.54 13.49
N TYR A 123 -3.76 9.12 12.23
CA TYR A 123 -4.54 8.04 11.64
C TYR A 123 -3.73 7.09 10.74
N LYS A 124 -2.89 7.60 9.83
CA LYS A 124 -2.16 6.71 8.90
C LYS A 124 -1.21 5.77 9.64
N ILE A 125 -0.32 6.31 10.47
CA ILE A 125 0.68 5.51 11.19
C ILE A 125 0.02 4.48 12.12
N PRO A 126 -0.99 4.83 12.94
CA PRO A 126 -1.76 3.84 13.70
C PRO A 126 -2.31 2.69 12.85
N MET A 127 -2.98 2.98 11.73
CA MET A 127 -3.57 1.95 10.88
C MET A 127 -2.51 1.07 10.21
N ILE A 128 -1.39 1.66 9.78
CA ILE A 128 -0.25 0.91 9.22
C ILE A 128 0.36 -0.02 10.28
N LYS A 129 0.45 0.43 11.54
CA LYS A 129 0.92 -0.43 12.64
C LYS A 129 -0.04 -1.60 12.91
N GLU A 130 -1.35 -1.36 12.89
CA GLU A 130 -2.36 -2.44 13.02
C GLU A 130 -2.22 -3.46 11.88
N ALA A 131 -2.08 -3.01 10.62
CA ALA A 131 -1.83 -3.88 9.48
C ALA A 131 -0.52 -4.68 9.66
N LYS A 132 0.57 -4.02 10.06
CA LYS A 132 1.87 -4.66 10.29
C LYS A 132 1.80 -5.75 11.35
N GLN A 133 1.06 -5.54 12.44
CA GLN A 133 0.89 -6.55 13.48
C GLN A 133 0.19 -7.81 12.98
N LEU A 134 -0.80 -7.67 12.10
CA LEU A 134 -1.53 -8.81 11.53
C LEU A 134 -0.68 -9.60 10.51
N VAL A 135 0.10 -8.89 9.69
CA VAL A 135 0.95 -9.52 8.66
C VAL A 135 2.21 -10.15 9.26
N GLY A 136 2.85 -9.45 10.20
CA GLY A 136 4.09 -9.90 10.82
C GLY A 136 5.30 -9.79 9.89
N LYS A 137 6.05 -10.89 9.73
CA LYS A 137 7.37 -10.90 9.08
C LYS A 137 7.33 -10.61 7.57
N ASP A 138 6.20 -10.90 6.92
CA ASP A 138 6.06 -10.76 5.46
C ASP A 138 5.59 -9.33 5.07
N PHE A 139 5.50 -8.42 6.05
CA PHE A 139 5.03 -7.07 5.87
C PHE A 139 6.00 -6.23 5.04
N THR A 140 5.55 -5.78 3.88
CA THR A 140 6.28 -4.87 2.99
C THR A 140 5.63 -3.51 3.01
N PHE A 141 6.40 -2.47 3.33
CA PHE A 141 5.93 -1.10 3.37
C PHE A 141 6.77 -0.19 2.49
N TYR A 142 6.09 0.67 1.74
CA TYR A 142 6.73 1.75 1.00
C TYR A 142 5.84 2.99 0.98
N PHE A 143 6.46 4.14 0.71
CA PHE A 143 5.74 5.38 0.50
C PHE A 143 6.12 6.00 -0.84
N SER A 144 5.23 6.85 -1.37
CA SER A 144 5.48 7.59 -2.59
C SER A 144 5.11 9.06 -2.40
N PRO A 145 5.99 10.02 -2.70
CA PRO A 145 5.65 11.43 -2.69
C PRO A 145 4.70 11.77 -3.84
N TRP A 146 3.71 12.63 -3.58
CA TRP A 146 2.78 13.11 -4.62
C TRP A 146 3.24 14.44 -5.24
N SER A 147 3.71 15.37 -4.40
CA SER A 147 4.38 16.59 -4.81
C SER A 147 5.40 17.03 -3.76
N PRO A 148 6.55 17.62 -4.16
CA PRO A 148 7.39 18.36 -3.23
C PRO A 148 6.70 19.66 -2.82
N PRO A 149 7.08 20.28 -1.68
CA PRO A 149 6.52 21.55 -1.23
C PRO A 149 6.48 22.61 -2.33
N ALA A 150 5.44 23.45 -2.30
CA ALA A 150 5.16 24.46 -3.32
C ALA A 150 6.40 25.32 -3.66
N TRP A 151 7.12 25.81 -2.66
CA TRP A 151 8.33 26.63 -2.84
C TRP A 151 9.49 25.93 -3.58
N MET A 152 9.47 24.59 -3.65
CA MET A 152 10.46 23.81 -4.42
C MET A 152 10.14 23.72 -5.92
N LYS A 153 8.95 24.14 -6.35
CA LYS A 153 8.48 24.04 -7.74
C LYS A 153 8.53 25.38 -8.48
N SER A 154 8.64 25.34 -9.80
CA SER A 154 8.56 26.52 -10.69
C SER A 154 7.29 27.33 -10.47
N ASN A 155 6.14 26.66 -10.43
CA ASN A 155 4.82 27.28 -10.30
C ASN A 155 4.37 27.63 -8.88
N LYS A 156 5.20 27.38 -7.85
CA LYS A 156 4.81 27.61 -6.44
C LYS A 156 3.48 26.91 -6.06
N SER A 157 3.18 25.76 -6.65
CA SER A 157 1.92 25.04 -6.42
C SER A 157 2.15 23.55 -6.30
N MET A 158 1.52 22.92 -5.30
CA MET A 158 1.46 21.46 -5.17
C MET A 158 0.62 20.83 -6.30
N VAL A 159 -0.34 21.58 -6.84
CA VAL A 159 -1.30 21.15 -7.86
C VAL A 159 -0.87 21.66 -9.23
N LYS A 160 -1.21 20.94 -10.31
CA LYS A 160 -0.80 21.19 -11.71
C LYS A 160 0.70 20.92 -11.89
N GLY A 161 1.01 19.70 -12.35
CA GLY A 161 2.38 19.19 -12.45
C GLY A 161 3.31 20.12 -13.22
N GLU A 162 4.45 20.43 -12.62
CA GLU A 162 5.56 21.17 -13.24
C GLU A 162 6.87 20.70 -12.62
N ASP A 163 7.98 20.95 -13.33
CA ASP A 163 9.30 20.48 -12.98
C ASP A 163 9.85 21.05 -11.67
N TRP A 164 10.73 20.26 -11.05
CA TRP A 164 11.54 20.70 -9.93
C TRP A 164 12.43 21.85 -10.36
N LYS A 165 12.56 22.89 -9.53
CA LYS A 165 13.72 23.77 -9.71
C LYS A 165 14.97 22.97 -9.32
N THR A 166 15.95 22.91 -10.20
CA THR A 166 17.18 22.10 -10.05
C THR A 166 17.94 22.38 -8.75
N ILE A 167 17.74 23.56 -8.15
CA ILE A 167 18.35 23.98 -6.88
C ILE A 167 17.73 23.31 -5.63
N PHE A 168 16.58 22.63 -5.75
CA PHE A 168 15.86 22.02 -4.62
C PHE A 168 15.95 20.50 -4.55
N THR A 169 16.71 19.85 -5.43
CA THR A 169 16.99 18.40 -5.36
C THR A 169 17.59 17.99 -4.02
N ARG A 170 18.54 18.77 -3.48
CA ARG A 170 19.18 18.45 -2.20
C ARG A 170 18.21 18.60 -1.01
N PRO A 171 17.51 19.73 -0.80
CA PRO A 171 16.44 19.82 0.22
C PRO A 171 15.37 18.73 0.09
N GLY A 172 14.91 18.41 -1.13
CA GLY A 172 13.92 17.35 -1.34
C GLY A 172 14.43 15.95 -0.94
N GLN A 173 15.69 15.62 -1.24
CA GLN A 173 16.31 14.38 -0.77
C GLN A 173 16.38 14.32 0.76
N ILE A 174 16.69 15.43 1.43
CA ILE A 174 16.75 15.47 2.91
C ILE A 174 15.34 15.27 3.50
N ILE A 175 14.27 15.79 2.88
CA ILE A 175 12.89 15.52 3.31
C ILE A 175 12.59 14.02 3.25
N ILE A 176 12.89 13.38 2.12
CA ILE A 176 12.67 11.93 1.93
C ILE A 176 13.44 11.13 2.98
N LEU A 177 14.72 11.48 3.23
CA LEU A 177 15.55 10.82 4.25
C LEU A 177 15.01 11.04 5.67
N SER A 178 14.48 12.22 5.96
CA SER A 178 13.89 12.53 7.28
C SER A 178 12.61 11.76 7.51
N LEU A 179 11.77 11.60 6.47
CA LEU A 179 10.60 10.72 6.54
C LEU A 179 11.01 9.26 6.70
N LEU A 180 12.00 8.76 5.95
CA LEU A 180 12.52 7.40 6.12
C LEU A 180 12.98 7.12 7.56
N LYS A 181 13.72 8.06 8.16
CA LYS A 181 14.17 7.95 9.55
C LYS A 181 12.99 7.88 10.53
N ASN A 182 11.96 8.69 10.32
CA ASN A 182 10.77 8.66 11.18
C ASN A 182 9.95 7.37 10.97
N MET A 183 9.74 6.92 9.74
CA MET A 183 9.07 5.63 9.47
C MET A 183 9.83 4.45 10.08
N ARG A 184 11.17 4.49 10.10
CA ARG A 184 12.01 3.52 10.84
C ARG A 184 11.83 3.65 12.35
N LYS A 185 11.82 4.87 12.91
CA LYS A 185 11.58 5.12 14.34
C LYS A 185 10.21 4.61 14.80
N GLU A 186 9.19 4.78 13.97
CA GLU A 186 7.84 4.23 14.20
C GLU A 186 7.78 2.70 14.01
N ALA A 187 8.92 2.05 13.80
CA ALA A 187 9.06 0.63 13.55
C ALA A 187 8.18 0.14 12.39
N LEU A 188 7.92 0.98 11.38
CA LEU A 188 7.18 0.60 10.19
C LEU A 188 8.09 -0.07 9.16
N MET A 189 9.33 0.40 9.04
CA MET A 189 10.37 -0.17 8.19
C MET A 189 11.40 -0.91 9.05
N SER A 190 11.81 -2.11 8.64
CA SER A 190 12.99 -2.75 9.23
C SER A 190 14.22 -1.89 9.00
N GLY A 191 15.08 -1.79 10.02
CA GLY A 191 16.46 -1.38 9.80
C GLY A 191 17.19 -2.55 9.16
N ASP A 192 17.88 -2.29 8.06
CA ASP A 192 18.94 -3.19 7.58
C ASP A 192 20.05 -3.30 8.65
#